data_AF-A0A7W0WXJ5-F1
#
_entry.id   AF-A0A7W0WXJ5-F1
#
_cell.length_a   1.000
_cell.length_b   1.000
_cell.length_c   1.000
_cell.angle_alpha   90.00
_cell.angle_beta   90.00
_cell.angle_gamma   90.00
#
_symmetry.space_group_name_H-M   'P 1'
#
loop_
_entity.id
_entity.type
_entity.pdbx_description
1 polymer ?
#
loop_
_entity_poly.entity_id
_entity_poly.type
_entity_poly.pdbx_seq_one_letter_code
_entity_poly.pdbx_strand_id
1 'polypeptide(L)'
;MRRAMLGTEVVMVAVETLSEIARDCVTVAVSLFQAALIGILAVVVAVPMFTSEVRRTRCKTTEVTAMFAELASKQERYKNENNTYLVVPECPTPVGSTRKAVSACQGTGSAWKQLGIVPPEQKLRCSYEIYIGDSATAPTAPVGATVSIPTTYIATSWYMGHARCDMDNDGVVAHYVTSSFDATMQITREGE
;
A
#
# COMPACT_ATOMS: atom_id res chain seq x y z
N MET A 1 51.47 -30.71 -67.47
CA MET A 1 51.48 -29.54 -66.57
C MET A 1 50.05 -29.20 -66.10
N ARG A 2 49.46 -29.97 -65.18
CA ARG A 2 48.08 -29.72 -64.68
C ARG A 2 47.86 -30.17 -63.22
N ARG A 3 48.91 -30.10 -62.38
CA ARG A 3 48.85 -30.54 -60.97
C ARG A 3 49.15 -29.46 -59.91
N ALA A 4 49.33 -28.19 -60.30
CA ALA A 4 49.74 -27.14 -59.36
C ALA A 4 48.65 -26.12 -58.98
N MET A 5 47.42 -26.18 -59.54
CA MET A 5 46.36 -25.20 -59.26
C MET A 5 45.33 -25.61 -58.20
N LEU A 6 45.32 -26.88 -57.74
CA LEU A 6 44.31 -27.37 -56.79
C LEU A 6 44.63 -27.11 -55.30
N GLY A 7 45.86 -26.71 -54.97
CA GLY A 7 46.26 -26.52 -53.57
C GLY A 7 45.80 -25.18 -52.98
N THR A 8 45.74 -24.12 -53.80
CA THR A 8 45.55 -22.76 -53.31
C THR A 8 44.08 -22.42 -53.05
N GLU A 9 43.15 -22.95 -53.84
CA GLU A 9 41.71 -22.74 -53.63
C GLU A 9 41.20 -23.44 -52.36
N VAL A 10 41.72 -24.63 -52.05
CA VAL A 10 41.31 -25.39 -50.85
C VAL A 10 41.73 -24.68 -49.57
N VAL A 11 42.89 -24.02 -49.55
CA VAL A 11 43.36 -23.27 -48.37
C VAL A 11 42.53 -22.01 -48.16
N MET A 12 42.11 -21.34 -49.24
CA MET A 12 41.32 -20.11 -49.14
C MET A 12 39.92 -20.36 -48.57
N VAL A 13 39.24 -21.42 -49.03
CA VAL A 13 37.90 -21.81 -48.51
C VAL A 13 37.96 -22.23 -47.03
N ALA A 14 39.04 -22.88 -46.60
CA ALA A 14 39.22 -23.26 -45.19
C ALA A 14 39.45 -22.05 -44.26
N VAL A 15 40.15 -21.01 -44.73
CA VAL A 15 40.39 -19.79 -43.93
C VAL A 15 39.12 -18.97 -43.77
N GLU A 16 38.29 -18.86 -44.82
CA GLU A 16 37.05 -18.09 -44.79
C GLU A 16 36.02 -18.71 -43.83
N THR A 17 35.83 -20.03 -43.91
CA THR A 17 34.93 -20.80 -43.04
C THR A 17 35.36 -20.78 -41.56
N LEU A 18 36.67 -20.84 -41.28
CA LEU A 18 37.17 -20.71 -39.90
C LEU A 18 36.95 -19.30 -39.32
N SER A 19 36.98 -18.26 -40.17
CA SER A 19 36.76 -16.87 -39.72
C SER A 19 35.30 -16.55 -39.38
N GLU A 20 34.35 -17.23 -40.03
CA GLU A 20 32.92 -17.13 -39.72
C GLU A 20 32.59 -17.87 -38.43
N ILE A 21 33.09 -19.10 -38.27
CA ILE A 21 32.90 -19.89 -37.04
C ILE A 21 33.49 -19.16 -35.82
N ALA A 22 34.64 -18.49 -35.97
CA ALA A 22 35.24 -17.70 -34.89
C ALA A 22 34.40 -16.47 -34.51
N ARG A 23 33.77 -15.79 -35.49
CA ARG A 23 32.90 -14.63 -35.23
C ARG A 23 31.62 -15.03 -34.51
N ASP A 24 31.01 -16.14 -34.89
CA ASP A 24 29.79 -16.65 -34.26
C ASP A 24 30.06 -17.15 -32.83
N CYS A 25 31.22 -17.73 -32.58
CA CYS A 25 31.58 -18.19 -31.24
C CYS A 25 31.77 -17.01 -30.27
N VAL A 26 32.34 -15.89 -30.73
CA VAL A 26 32.53 -14.68 -29.91
C VAL A 26 31.20 -13.98 -29.62
N THR A 27 30.28 -13.88 -30.58
CA THR A 27 28.98 -13.23 -30.37
C THR A 27 28.08 -14.02 -29.41
N VAL A 28 28.12 -15.36 -29.48
CA VAL A 28 27.43 -16.24 -28.52
C VAL A 28 28.03 -16.09 -27.12
N ALA A 29 29.36 -16.07 -26.98
CA ALA A 29 30.01 -15.91 -25.67
C ALA A 29 29.68 -14.56 -25.02
N VAL A 30 29.69 -13.47 -25.79
CA VAL A 30 29.37 -12.12 -25.28
C VAL A 30 27.90 -12.01 -24.86
N SER A 31 26.96 -12.55 -25.64
CA SER A 31 25.53 -12.50 -25.31
C SER A 31 25.18 -13.31 -24.05
N LEU A 32 25.81 -14.48 -23.86
CA LEU A 32 25.65 -15.29 -22.64
C LEU A 32 26.19 -14.58 -21.40
N PHE A 33 27.33 -13.90 -21.51
CA PHE A 33 27.90 -13.14 -20.39
C PHE A 33 26.99 -11.95 -20.00
N GLN A 34 26.46 -11.22 -20.98
CA GLN A 34 25.54 -10.12 -20.73
C GLN A 34 24.24 -10.60 -20.03
N ALA A 35 23.66 -11.72 -20.48
CA ALA A 35 22.48 -12.29 -19.85
C ALA A 35 22.74 -12.73 -18.40
N ALA A 36 23.92 -13.32 -18.14
CA ALA A 36 24.32 -13.69 -16.78
C ALA A 36 24.49 -12.47 -15.86
N LEU A 37 25.10 -11.40 -16.37
CA LEU A 37 25.30 -10.15 -15.60
C LEU A 37 23.95 -9.50 -15.24
N ILE A 38 23.02 -9.42 -16.20
CA ILE A 38 21.66 -8.89 -15.98
C ILE A 38 20.91 -9.75 -14.96
N GLY A 39 21.04 -11.08 -15.05
CA GLY A 39 20.42 -12.01 -14.10
C GLY A 39 20.89 -11.79 -12.66
N ILE A 40 22.20 -11.63 -12.45
CA ILE A 40 22.78 -11.39 -11.12
C ILE A 40 22.33 -10.03 -10.55
N LEU A 41 22.36 -8.97 -11.38
CA LEU A 41 21.93 -7.64 -10.95
C LEU A 41 20.43 -7.61 -10.57
N ALA A 42 19.58 -8.30 -11.33
CA ALA A 42 18.16 -8.38 -11.06
C ALA A 42 17.86 -9.05 -9.71
N VAL A 43 18.55 -10.16 -9.39
CA VAL A 43 18.28 -10.90 -8.14
C VAL A 43 18.82 -10.18 -6.91
N VAL A 44 20.03 -9.63 -6.98
CA VAL A 44 20.69 -9.04 -5.79
C VAL A 44 20.07 -7.70 -5.40
N VAL A 45 19.74 -6.84 -6.37
CA VAL A 45 19.32 -5.46 -6.09
C VAL A 45 17.81 -5.36 -5.96
N ALA A 46 17.04 -5.98 -6.86
CA ALA A 46 15.60 -5.73 -6.90
C ALA A 46 14.84 -6.46 -5.79
N VAL A 47 15.19 -7.71 -5.47
CA VAL A 47 14.42 -8.56 -4.55
C VAL A 47 14.33 -7.99 -3.11
N PRO A 48 15.41 -7.56 -2.45
CA PRO A 48 15.30 -7.06 -1.08
C PRO A 48 14.59 -5.70 -0.99
N MET A 49 14.71 -4.85 -2.01
CA MET A 49 14.12 -3.51 -2.03
C MET A 49 12.60 -3.57 -2.21
N PHE A 50 12.08 -4.41 -3.11
CA PHE A 50 10.63 -4.53 -3.33
C PHE A 50 9.89 -5.25 -2.20
N THR A 51 10.54 -6.17 -1.49
CA THR A 51 9.83 -6.99 -0.48
C THR A 51 9.57 -6.26 0.83
N SER A 52 10.39 -5.28 1.21
CA SER A 52 10.18 -4.50 2.43
C SER A 52 9.05 -3.47 2.25
N GLU A 53 9.04 -2.75 1.13
CA GLU A 53 8.03 -1.73 0.84
C GLU A 53 6.65 -2.33 0.58
N VAL A 54 6.57 -3.42 -0.21
CA VAL A 54 5.29 -4.07 -0.52
C VAL A 54 4.65 -4.68 0.72
N ARG A 55 5.44 -5.20 1.66
CA ARG A 55 4.90 -5.69 2.94
C ARG A 55 4.41 -4.55 3.81
N ARG A 56 5.10 -3.41 3.82
CA ARG A 56 4.67 -2.23 4.57
C ARG A 56 3.37 -1.67 4.00
N THR A 57 3.28 -1.43 2.69
CA THR A 57 2.08 -0.85 2.06
C THR A 57 0.88 -1.80 2.10
N ARG A 58 1.04 -3.09 1.75
CA ARG A 58 -0.11 -4.01 1.72
C ARG A 58 -0.69 -4.31 3.10
N CYS A 59 0.15 -4.44 4.13
CA CYS A 59 -0.34 -4.65 5.49
C CYS A 59 -1.03 -3.38 6.04
N LYS A 60 -0.59 -2.17 5.64
CA LYS A 60 -1.21 -0.89 6.02
C LYS A 60 -2.63 -0.78 5.51
N THR A 61 -2.79 -0.87 4.19
CA THR A 61 -4.08 -0.64 3.54
C THR A 61 -5.08 -1.73 3.90
N THR A 62 -4.65 -2.97 4.06
CA THR A 62 -5.56 -4.09 4.34
C THR A 62 -6.21 -3.98 5.72
N GLU A 63 -5.46 -3.61 6.77
CA GLU A 63 -6.01 -3.41 8.11
C GLU A 63 -6.99 -2.21 8.12
N VAL A 64 -6.57 -1.07 7.56
CA VAL A 64 -7.35 0.17 7.54
C VAL A 64 -8.63 0.02 6.71
N THR A 65 -8.55 -0.53 5.49
CA THR A 65 -9.72 -0.72 4.63
C THR A 65 -10.73 -1.68 5.25
N ALA A 66 -10.28 -2.79 5.85
CA ALA A 66 -11.18 -3.73 6.53
C ALA A 66 -11.84 -3.09 7.76
N MET A 67 -11.10 -2.30 8.53
CA MET A 67 -11.65 -1.55 9.66
C MET A 67 -12.66 -0.48 9.24
N PHE A 68 -12.34 0.31 8.21
CA PHE A 68 -13.27 1.32 7.69
C PHE A 68 -14.55 0.71 7.11
N ALA A 69 -14.47 -0.46 6.46
CA ALA A 69 -15.65 -1.18 6.01
C ALA A 69 -16.56 -1.60 7.17
N GLU A 70 -15.97 -2.12 8.25
CA GLU A 70 -16.72 -2.46 9.47
C GLU A 70 -17.37 -1.21 10.09
N LEU A 71 -16.58 -0.15 10.31
CA LEU A 71 -17.06 1.11 10.88
C LEU A 71 -18.19 1.73 10.06
N ALA A 72 -18.03 1.80 8.74
CA ALA A 72 -19.04 2.30 7.82
C ALA A 72 -20.35 1.51 7.95
N SER A 73 -20.29 0.18 7.96
CA SER A 73 -21.48 -0.66 8.08
C SER A 73 -22.23 -0.46 9.40
N LYS A 74 -21.50 -0.28 10.51
CA LYS A 74 -22.10 -0.04 11.83
C LYS A 74 -22.67 1.37 11.96
N GLN A 75 -22.01 2.37 11.38
CA GLN A 75 -22.51 3.73 11.37
C GLN A 75 -23.81 3.86 10.58
N GLU A 76 -23.90 3.23 9.40
CA GLU A 76 -25.14 3.22 8.62
C GLU A 76 -26.27 2.49 9.35
N ARG A 77 -25.96 1.36 10.00
CA ARG A 77 -26.94 0.68 10.85
C ARG A 77 -27.43 1.56 11.99
N TYR A 78 -26.51 2.20 12.72
CA TYR A 78 -26.84 3.07 13.84
C TYR A 78 -27.66 4.29 13.39
N LYS A 79 -27.33 4.88 12.23
CA LYS A 79 -28.14 5.95 11.63
C LYS A 79 -29.56 5.50 11.30
N ASN A 80 -29.74 4.28 10.79
CA ASN A 80 -31.08 3.77 10.49
C ASN A 80 -31.91 3.54 11.77
N GLU A 81 -31.27 3.19 12.89
CA GLU A 81 -31.95 2.94 14.17
C GLU A 81 -32.20 4.25 14.96
N ASN A 82 -31.27 5.21 14.89
CA ASN A 82 -31.26 6.40 15.75
C ASN A 82 -31.43 7.73 15.00
N ASN A 83 -31.55 7.72 13.67
CA ASN A 83 -31.60 8.89 12.79
C ASN A 83 -30.39 9.84 12.88
N THR A 84 -29.29 9.40 13.53
CA THR A 84 -28.05 10.16 13.67
C THR A 84 -26.86 9.23 13.67
N TYR A 85 -25.68 9.71 13.28
CA TYR A 85 -24.43 8.96 13.40
C TYR A 85 -23.88 9.06 14.83
N LEU A 86 -23.04 8.10 15.23
CA LEU A 86 -22.41 8.09 16.55
C LEU A 86 -20.97 8.60 16.45
N VAL A 87 -20.62 9.58 17.28
CA VAL A 87 -19.22 9.99 17.44
C VAL A 87 -18.43 8.87 18.11
N VAL A 88 -17.27 8.54 17.55
CA VAL A 88 -16.39 7.51 18.12
C VAL A 88 -15.06 8.17 18.47
N PRO A 89 -14.69 8.26 19.76
CA PRO A 89 -13.41 8.83 20.13
C PRO A 89 -12.26 7.93 19.68
N GLU A 90 -11.08 8.54 19.51
CA GLU A 90 -9.86 7.83 19.12
C GLU A 90 -9.59 6.63 20.01
N CYS A 91 -9.48 5.45 19.40
CA CYS A 91 -9.08 4.24 20.07
C CYS A 91 -8.53 3.21 19.06
N PRO A 92 -7.55 2.36 19.44
CA PRO A 92 -6.75 2.37 20.67
C PRO A 92 -5.73 3.53 20.72
N THR A 93 -5.54 4.13 21.90
CA THR A 93 -4.58 5.24 22.10
C THR A 93 -3.31 4.81 22.85
N PRO A 94 -2.18 5.54 22.69
CA PRO A 94 -1.79 6.37 21.53
C PRO A 94 -1.39 5.55 20.29
N VAL A 95 -1.23 6.21 19.16
CA VAL A 95 -0.62 5.64 17.96
C VAL A 95 0.83 5.20 18.23
N GLY A 96 1.25 4.07 17.67
CA GLY A 96 2.64 3.58 17.75
C GLY A 96 2.79 2.20 17.11
N SER A 97 4.03 1.71 16.98
CA SER A 97 4.33 0.45 16.26
C SER A 97 3.76 -0.81 16.92
N THR A 98 3.38 -0.73 18.19
CA THR A 98 2.90 -1.88 18.96
C THR A 98 1.42 -2.13 18.71
N ARG A 99 1.08 -3.36 18.31
CA ARG A 99 -0.32 -3.77 18.16
C ARG A 99 -1.05 -3.70 19.51
N LYS A 100 -2.18 -3.02 19.57
CA LYS A 100 -2.99 -2.79 20.77
C LYS A 100 -4.27 -3.58 20.76
N ALA A 101 -4.63 -4.16 21.91
CA ALA A 101 -5.84 -4.94 22.05
C ALA A 101 -7.09 -4.06 21.94
N VAL A 102 -8.04 -4.49 21.12
CA VAL A 102 -9.33 -3.82 20.90
C VAL A 102 -10.19 -3.79 22.16
N SER A 103 -9.97 -4.75 23.08
CA SER A 103 -10.69 -4.82 24.35
C SER A 103 -10.58 -3.54 25.18
N ALA A 104 -9.51 -2.75 25.00
CA ALA A 104 -9.36 -1.44 25.63
C ALA A 104 -10.41 -0.42 25.13
N CYS A 105 -10.89 -0.58 23.90
CA CYS A 105 -11.90 0.28 23.28
C CYS A 105 -13.33 -0.14 23.61
N GLN A 106 -13.56 -1.42 23.93
CA GLN A 106 -14.88 -2.01 24.12
C GLN A 106 -15.36 -2.01 25.59
N GLY A 107 -14.96 -1.00 26.36
CA GLY A 107 -15.44 -0.81 27.73
C GLY A 107 -16.97 -0.62 27.80
N THR A 108 -17.57 -0.89 28.97
CA THR A 108 -19.00 -0.60 29.20
C THR A 108 -19.27 0.89 28.96
N GLY A 109 -20.28 1.21 28.13
CA GLY A 109 -20.62 2.58 27.76
C GLY A 109 -19.74 3.19 26.68
N SER A 110 -18.71 2.50 26.18
CA SER A 110 -17.91 3.00 25.05
C SER A 110 -18.73 3.08 23.77
N ALA A 111 -18.48 4.12 22.96
CA ALA A 111 -19.06 4.25 21.63
C ALA A 111 -18.72 3.03 20.74
N TRP A 112 -17.53 2.45 20.94
CA TRP A 112 -17.11 1.24 20.22
C TRP A 112 -18.01 0.04 20.51
N LYS A 113 -18.35 -0.17 21.79
CA LYS A 113 -19.26 -1.23 22.20
C LYS A 113 -20.71 -0.93 21.78
N GLN A 114 -21.13 0.34 21.83
CA GLN A 114 -22.47 0.76 21.39
C GLN A 114 -22.70 0.49 19.90
N LEU A 115 -21.70 0.74 19.05
CA LEU A 115 -21.75 0.39 17.62
C LEU A 115 -21.62 -1.11 17.36
N GLY A 116 -21.18 -1.89 18.35
CA GLY A 116 -20.93 -3.33 18.18
C GLY A 116 -19.87 -3.60 17.11
N ILE A 117 -18.79 -2.82 17.11
CA ILE A 117 -17.67 -2.96 16.17
C ILE A 117 -16.93 -4.26 16.47
N VAL A 118 -16.80 -5.12 15.46
CA VAL A 118 -16.02 -6.35 15.52
C VAL A 118 -14.87 -6.24 14.52
N PRO A 119 -13.68 -5.83 14.96
CA PRO A 119 -12.56 -5.64 14.05
C PRO A 119 -12.08 -6.99 13.48
N PRO A 120 -11.50 -6.99 12.27
CA PRO A 120 -10.98 -8.20 11.63
C PRO A 120 -9.82 -8.82 12.41
N GLU A 121 -9.05 -8.00 13.13
CA GLU A 121 -8.01 -8.43 14.06
C GLU A 121 -8.27 -7.89 15.47
N GLN A 122 -8.04 -8.71 16.50
CA GLN A 122 -8.20 -8.30 17.91
C GLN A 122 -7.08 -7.39 18.42
N LYS A 123 -6.04 -7.19 17.60
CA LYS A 123 -4.93 -6.28 17.89
C LYS A 123 -4.67 -5.36 16.70
N LEU A 124 -4.92 -4.06 16.87
CA LEU A 124 -4.80 -3.05 15.83
C LEU A 124 -3.48 -2.27 15.96
N ARG A 125 -2.88 -1.85 14.86
CA ARG A 125 -1.72 -0.96 14.81
C ARG A 125 -2.11 0.51 14.75
N CYS A 126 -3.23 0.78 14.09
CA CYS A 126 -3.74 2.13 13.93
C CYS A 126 -4.73 2.48 15.04
N SER A 127 -4.83 3.77 15.36
CA SER A 127 -5.95 4.30 16.13
C SER A 127 -7.03 4.79 15.18
N TYR A 128 -8.29 4.63 15.56
CA TYR A 128 -9.44 5.00 14.74
C TYR A 128 -10.36 5.92 15.53
N GLU A 129 -10.85 6.96 14.87
CA GLU A 129 -11.88 7.86 15.37
C GLU A 129 -12.90 8.16 14.27
N ILE A 130 -14.11 8.53 14.69
CA ILE A 130 -15.19 8.93 13.79
C ILE A 130 -15.70 10.30 14.20
N TYR A 131 -15.57 11.23 13.27
CA TYR A 131 -16.21 12.53 13.31
C TYR A 131 -17.59 12.44 12.69
N ILE A 132 -18.53 13.22 13.21
CA ILE A 132 -19.89 13.31 12.69
C ILE A 132 -20.25 14.78 12.50
N GLY A 133 -21.20 15.03 11.61
CA GLY A 133 -21.83 16.34 11.50
C GLY A 133 -23.23 16.24 10.90
N ASP A 134 -23.99 17.30 11.11
CA ASP A 134 -25.31 17.48 10.54
C ASP A 134 -25.24 18.27 9.23
N SER A 135 -26.40 18.54 8.64
CA SER A 135 -26.49 19.30 7.39
C SER A 135 -26.16 20.79 7.54
N ALA A 136 -26.05 21.29 8.77
CA ALA A 136 -25.73 22.67 9.08
C ALA A 136 -24.24 22.88 9.37
N THR A 137 -23.45 21.81 9.38
CA THR A 137 -22.04 21.84 9.75
C THR A 137 -21.19 21.36 8.59
N ALA A 138 -20.28 22.21 8.09
CA ALA A 138 -19.30 21.81 7.09
C ALA A 138 -18.27 20.85 7.71
N PRO A 139 -17.85 19.79 7.00
CA PRO A 139 -16.77 18.93 7.46
C PRO A 139 -15.49 19.73 7.72
N THR A 140 -14.74 19.34 8.75
CA THR A 140 -13.41 19.89 9.04
C THR A 140 -12.39 18.76 9.01
N ALA A 141 -11.21 19.02 8.45
CA ALA A 141 -10.17 18.01 8.32
C ALA A 141 -9.71 17.54 9.72
N PRO A 142 -9.48 16.24 9.93
CA PRO A 142 -8.91 15.77 11.18
C PRO A 142 -7.54 16.40 11.43
N VAL A 143 -7.19 16.60 12.70
CA VAL A 143 -5.91 17.22 13.07
C VAL A 143 -4.74 16.41 12.49
N GLY A 144 -3.86 17.10 11.75
CA GLY A 144 -2.67 16.51 11.12
C GLY A 144 -2.91 15.88 9.75
N ALA A 145 -4.16 15.61 9.36
CA ALA A 145 -4.48 15.09 8.04
C ALA A 145 -4.54 16.23 7.00
N THR A 146 -4.00 15.99 5.81
CA THR A 146 -4.14 16.92 4.67
C THR A 146 -5.07 16.27 3.66
N VAL A 147 -6.35 16.62 3.74
CA VAL A 147 -7.44 15.99 2.96
C VAL A 147 -8.25 17.02 2.19
N SER A 148 -8.69 16.64 1.00
CA SER A 148 -9.62 17.41 0.18
C SER A 148 -11.04 17.12 0.65
N ILE A 149 -11.58 18.00 1.48
CA ILE A 149 -12.97 17.92 1.96
C ILE A 149 -13.80 19.06 1.37
N PRO A 150 -15.10 18.84 1.09
CA PRO A 150 -16.01 19.90 0.72
C PRO A 150 -16.03 20.99 1.80
N THR A 151 -15.85 22.24 1.39
CA THR A 151 -15.95 23.41 2.30
C THR A 151 -17.39 23.91 2.44
N THR A 152 -18.30 23.39 1.61
CA THR A 152 -19.73 23.68 1.63
C THR A 152 -20.48 22.71 2.54
N TYR A 153 -21.62 23.16 3.07
CA TYR A 153 -22.55 22.31 3.80
C TYR A 153 -23.01 21.11 2.97
N ILE A 154 -23.09 19.95 3.61
CA ILE A 154 -23.62 18.72 3.01
C ILE A 154 -25.10 18.66 3.37
N ALA A 155 -25.97 18.38 2.39
CA ALA A 155 -27.42 18.42 2.62
C ALA A 155 -27.95 17.36 3.61
N THR A 156 -27.11 16.39 3.99
CA THR A 156 -27.44 15.26 4.85
C THR A 156 -26.48 15.17 6.03
N SER A 157 -26.89 14.47 7.09
CA SER A 157 -25.94 14.05 8.13
C SER A 157 -24.81 13.24 7.49
N TRP A 158 -23.61 13.43 8.01
CA TRP A 158 -22.39 12.82 7.50
C TRP A 158 -21.53 12.26 8.62
N TYR A 159 -20.67 11.30 8.28
CA TYR A 159 -19.57 10.87 9.13
C TYR A 159 -18.27 10.85 8.35
N MET A 160 -17.17 10.94 9.08
CA MET A 160 -15.82 10.84 8.55
C MET A 160 -14.99 9.97 9.49
N GLY A 161 -14.51 8.85 8.98
CA GLY A 161 -13.58 7.97 9.66
C GLY A 161 -12.15 8.47 9.46
N HIS A 162 -11.39 8.53 10.54
CA HIS A 162 -9.98 8.89 10.52
C HIS A 162 -9.18 7.80 11.22
N ALA A 163 -8.17 7.29 10.53
CA ALA A 163 -7.21 6.36 11.11
C ALA A 163 -5.83 7.01 11.14
N ARG A 164 -5.16 6.87 12.27
CA ARG A 164 -3.79 7.33 12.49
C ARG A 164 -2.91 6.10 12.68
N CYS A 165 -1.78 6.04 12.00
CA CYS A 165 -0.85 4.92 12.11
C CYS A 165 0.60 5.42 12.18
N ASP A 166 1.33 5.05 13.22
CA ASP A 166 2.79 5.20 13.31
C ASP A 166 3.39 3.79 13.34
N MET A 167 4.04 3.38 12.25
CA MET A 167 4.39 1.97 12.03
C MET A 167 5.84 1.63 12.34
N ASP A 168 6.74 2.58 12.20
CA ASP A 168 8.16 2.46 12.52
C ASP A 168 8.56 3.19 13.79
N ASN A 169 7.59 3.81 14.48
CA ASN A 169 7.77 4.41 15.79
C ASN A 169 8.75 5.57 15.78
N ASP A 170 8.79 6.32 14.68
CA ASP A 170 9.63 7.50 14.51
C ASP A 170 8.90 8.80 14.89
N GLY A 171 7.60 8.70 15.22
CA GLY A 171 6.73 9.82 15.57
C GLY A 171 6.04 10.49 14.38
N VAL A 172 6.29 10.01 13.15
CA VAL A 172 5.57 10.42 11.95
C VAL A 172 4.33 9.54 11.80
N VAL A 173 3.17 10.18 11.70
CA VAL A 173 1.88 9.51 11.65
C VAL A 173 1.34 9.58 10.23
N ALA A 174 1.06 8.42 9.65
CA ALA A 174 0.26 8.29 8.44
C ALA A 174 -1.22 8.49 8.78
N HIS A 175 -1.92 9.27 7.96
CA HIS A 175 -3.34 9.57 8.13
C HIS A 175 -4.14 8.95 6.99
N TYR A 176 -5.20 8.22 7.34
CA TYR A 176 -6.16 7.67 6.39
C TYR A 176 -7.53 8.23 6.72
N VAL A 177 -8.21 8.78 5.73
CA VAL A 177 -9.52 9.40 5.91
C VAL A 177 -10.50 8.82 4.90
N THR A 178 -11.68 8.44 5.39
CA THR A 178 -12.83 8.02 4.57
C THR A 178 -14.05 8.80 5.05
N SER A 179 -15.04 9.01 4.19
CA SER A 179 -16.26 9.73 4.59
C SER A 179 -17.50 9.14 3.94
N SER A 180 -18.68 9.54 4.42
CA SER A 180 -19.96 9.16 3.81
C SER A 180 -20.24 9.88 2.48
N PHE A 181 -19.55 10.98 2.21
CA PHE A 181 -19.77 11.84 1.03
C PHE A 181 -18.68 11.70 -0.04
N ASP A 182 -17.55 11.08 0.31
CA ASP A 182 -16.47 10.74 -0.61
C ASP A 182 -16.10 9.27 -0.40
N ALA A 183 -16.33 8.46 -1.42
CA ALA A 183 -16.03 7.03 -1.40
C ALA A 183 -14.53 6.74 -1.56
N THR A 184 -13.71 7.75 -1.89
CA THR A 184 -12.26 7.60 -2.01
C THR A 184 -11.58 7.73 -0.65
N MET A 185 -10.74 6.75 -0.33
CA MET A 185 -9.89 6.84 0.86
C MET A 185 -8.72 7.78 0.56
N GLN A 186 -8.63 8.87 1.31
CA GLN A 186 -7.56 9.84 1.18
C GLN A 186 -6.44 9.48 2.15
N ILE A 187 -5.19 9.50 1.67
CA ILE A 187 -4.02 9.08 2.42
C ILE A 187 -3.02 10.24 2.47
N THR A 188 -2.51 10.56 3.66
CA THR A 188 -1.46 11.57 3.86
C THR A 188 -0.26 10.94 4.57
N ARG A 189 0.95 11.25 4.09
CA ARG A 189 2.25 10.76 4.64
C ARG A 189 2.34 9.22 4.66
N GLU A 190 1.96 8.57 3.57
CA GLU A 190 2.17 7.13 3.44
C GLU A 190 3.65 6.85 3.17
N GLY A 191 4.34 6.23 4.15
CA GLY A 191 5.69 5.70 3.92
C GLY A 191 6.84 6.68 4.13
N GLU A 192 6.58 7.80 4.79
CA GLU A 192 7.61 8.42 5.64
C GLU A 192 7.77 7.59 6.91
#